data_AF-A0A7C4FPW2-F1
#
_entry.id   AF-A0A7C4FPW2-F1
#
_cell.length_a   1.000
_cell.length_b   1.000
_cell.length_c   1.000
_cell.angle_alpha   90.00
_cell.angle_beta   90.00
_cell.angle_gamma   90.00
#
_symmetry.space_group_name_H-M   'P 1'
#
loop_
_entity.id
_entity.type
_entity.pdbx_description
1 polymer ?
#
loop_
_entity_poly.entity_id
_entity_poly.type
_entity_poly.pdbx_seq_one_letter_code
_entity_poly.pdbx_strand_id
1 'polypeptide(L)'
;MGNDRVHFEHIIIDSKNPPEPHIKALGDINGDGIAEIIIPSSNGGPLVWYECPDWKKHIIAPSGTWSCSARVIDMDGDGDGDILISNWINNNRIEWYENPLPKGDPITDQ
;
A
#
# COMPACT_ATOMS: atom_id res chain seq x y z
N MET A 1 25.37 20.02 -28.52
CA MET A 1 23.96 19.77 -28.13
C MET A 1 23.95 18.41 -27.45
N GLY A 2 24.07 18.39 -26.13
CA GLY A 2 24.21 17.17 -25.33
C GLY A 2 22.86 16.49 -25.20
N ASN A 3 22.85 15.17 -25.33
CA ASN A 3 21.66 14.34 -25.19
C ASN A 3 21.42 14.16 -23.68
N ASP A 4 20.82 15.18 -23.03
CA ASP A 4 20.50 15.18 -21.60
C ASP A 4 19.32 14.25 -21.31
N ARG A 5 19.49 12.96 -21.58
CA ARG A 5 18.55 11.93 -21.14
C ARG A 5 18.86 11.59 -19.69
N VAL A 6 17.87 11.80 -18.85
CA VAL A 6 17.76 11.31 -17.47
C VAL A 6 17.99 9.80 -17.39
N HIS A 7 18.75 9.37 -16.39
CA HIS A 7 19.10 7.97 -16.13
C HIS A 7 18.08 7.34 -15.19
N PHE A 8 16.97 6.85 -15.74
CA PHE A 8 16.01 6.05 -15.01
C PHE A 8 16.27 4.56 -15.23
N GLU A 9 16.21 3.78 -14.15
CA GLU A 9 16.13 2.32 -14.22
C GLU A 9 14.66 1.90 -14.28
N HIS A 10 14.33 0.97 -15.18
CA HIS A 10 13.00 0.37 -15.25
C HIS A 10 12.98 -0.91 -14.44
N ILE A 11 12.22 -0.91 -13.35
CA ILE A 11 12.06 -2.04 -12.44
C ILE A 11 10.61 -2.53 -12.51
N ILE A 12 10.44 -3.83 -12.72
CA ILE A 12 9.15 -4.50 -12.53
C ILE A 12 9.13 -5.01 -11.08
N ILE A 13 8.37 -4.32 -10.21
CA ILE A 13 8.22 -4.65 -8.79
C ILE A 13 7.56 -6.02 -8.62
N ASP A 14 6.43 -6.25 -9.31
CA ASP A 14 5.76 -7.55 -9.32
C ASP A 14 4.96 -7.77 -10.61
N SER A 15 5.35 -8.81 -11.36
CA SER A 15 4.66 -9.23 -12.59
C SER A 15 3.42 -10.10 -12.32
N LYS A 16 3.14 -10.43 -11.05
CA LYS A 16 2.00 -11.22 -10.56
C LYS A 16 1.26 -10.47 -9.44
N ASN A 17 1.14 -9.15 -9.62
CA ASN A 17 0.45 -8.25 -8.70
C ASN A 17 -1.07 -8.54 -8.62
N PRO A 18 -1.80 -7.94 -7.66
CA PRO A 18 -3.26 -8.07 -7.58
C PRO A 18 -3.95 -7.68 -8.90
N PRO A 19 -5.04 -8.35 -9.29
CA PRO A 19 -5.72 -8.04 -10.54
C PRO A 19 -6.25 -6.61 -10.55
N GLU A 20 -6.14 -5.94 -11.71
CA GLU A 20 -6.45 -4.52 -11.90
C GLU A 20 -5.73 -3.62 -10.88
N PRO A 21 -4.38 -3.65 -10.84
CA PRO A 21 -3.61 -2.96 -9.84
C PRO A 21 -3.67 -1.44 -10.07
N HIS A 22 -3.81 -0.70 -8.98
CA HIS A 22 -3.64 0.74 -8.98
C HIS A 22 -2.77 1.14 -7.80
N ILE A 23 -1.76 1.99 -8.01
CA ILE A 23 -1.10 2.64 -6.88
C ILE A 23 -2.10 3.62 -6.26
N LYS A 24 -2.53 3.36 -5.02
CA LYS A 24 -3.52 4.21 -4.34
C LYS A 24 -2.92 5.15 -3.32
N ALA A 25 -1.82 4.74 -2.68
CA ALA A 25 -1.11 5.54 -1.70
C ALA A 25 0.36 5.11 -1.58
N LEU A 26 1.13 6.01 -0.99
CA LEU A 26 2.49 5.80 -0.52
C LEU A 26 2.53 6.23 0.96
N GLY A 27 3.39 5.61 1.76
CA GLY A 27 3.63 5.99 3.16
C GLY A 27 4.64 5.03 3.77
N ASP A 28 5.29 5.44 4.87
CA ASP A 28 6.21 4.63 5.67
C ASP A 28 5.40 3.69 6.59
N ILE A 29 5.27 2.43 6.19
CA ILE A 29 4.40 1.43 6.81
C ILE A 29 5.15 0.63 7.87
N ASN A 30 6.44 0.34 7.67
CA ASN A 30 7.24 -0.40 8.65
C ASN A 30 8.01 0.51 9.64
N GLY A 31 8.00 1.82 9.44
CA GLY A 31 8.67 2.79 10.31
C GLY A 31 10.18 2.92 10.08
N ASP A 32 10.69 2.45 8.94
CA ASP A 32 12.12 2.51 8.59
C ASP A 32 12.55 3.84 7.94
N GLY A 33 11.59 4.74 7.70
CA GLY A 33 11.79 6.04 7.07
C GLY A 33 11.74 6.02 5.54
N ILE A 34 11.42 4.88 4.91
CA ILE A 34 11.32 4.70 3.47
C ILE A 34 9.87 4.46 3.09
N ALA A 35 9.28 5.39 2.33
CA ALA A 35 7.90 5.21 1.86
C ALA A 35 7.74 3.98 0.95
N GLU A 36 6.73 3.18 1.25
CA GLU A 36 6.35 1.98 0.51
C GLU A 36 5.11 2.18 -0.34
N ILE A 37 4.76 1.15 -1.12
CA ILE A 37 3.69 1.22 -2.13
C ILE A 37 2.49 0.40 -1.69
N ILE A 38 1.31 1.02 -1.63
CA ILE A 38 0.04 0.35 -1.32
C ILE A 38 -0.74 0.10 -2.61
N ILE A 39 -1.00 -1.18 -2.90
CA ILE A 39 -1.72 -1.66 -4.09
C ILE A 39 -2.93 -2.51 -3.66
N PRO A 40 -4.16 -2.05 -3.87
CA PRO A 40 -5.33 -2.92 -3.85
C PRO A 40 -5.59 -3.60 -5.19
N SER A 41 -6.45 -4.61 -5.12
CA SER A 41 -7.28 -5.02 -6.26
C SER A 41 -8.61 -4.26 -6.30
N SER A 42 -9.01 -3.81 -7.49
CA SER A 42 -10.39 -3.35 -7.74
C SER A 42 -11.38 -4.47 -8.04
N ASN A 43 -10.92 -5.73 -8.13
CA ASN A 43 -11.70 -6.85 -8.62
C ASN A 43 -11.55 -8.12 -7.76
N GLY A 44 -11.92 -8.01 -6.48
CA GLY A 44 -12.07 -9.16 -5.57
C GLY A 44 -10.77 -9.76 -5.05
N GLY A 45 -9.62 -9.12 -5.31
CA GLY A 45 -8.29 -9.54 -4.84
C GLY A 45 -7.82 -8.81 -3.58
N PRO A 46 -6.55 -9.01 -3.17
CA PRO A 46 -6.03 -8.51 -1.91
C PRO A 46 -5.69 -7.01 -1.94
N LEU A 47 -5.62 -6.42 -0.74
CA LEU A 47 -4.92 -5.17 -0.46
C LEU A 47 -3.51 -5.55 0.02
N VAL A 48 -2.48 -5.05 -0.65
CA VAL A 48 -1.09 -5.37 -0.34
C VAL A 48 -0.26 -4.10 -0.21
N TRP A 49 0.85 -4.19 0.52
CA TRP A 49 1.95 -3.25 0.41
C TRP A 49 3.22 -3.96 -0.05
N TYR A 50 4.13 -3.21 -0.69
CA TYR A 50 5.43 -3.71 -1.14
C TYR A 50 6.54 -2.95 -0.41
N GLU A 51 7.28 -3.68 0.42
CA GLU A 51 8.38 -3.16 1.24
C GLU A 51 9.58 -2.78 0.37
N CYS A 52 10.03 -1.53 0.46
CA CYS A 52 11.24 -1.08 -0.21
C CYS A 52 12.46 -1.45 0.66
N PRO A 53 13.63 -1.81 0.10
CA PRO A 53 14.01 -1.81 -1.32
C PRO A 53 13.93 -3.19 -1.99
N ASP A 54 13.62 -4.26 -1.27
CA ASP A 54 13.59 -5.62 -1.81
C ASP A 54 12.25 -6.00 -2.46
N TRP A 55 11.27 -5.10 -2.39
CA TRP A 55 9.91 -5.24 -2.91
C TRP A 55 9.17 -6.45 -2.35
N LYS A 56 9.43 -6.79 -1.09
CA LYS A 56 8.72 -7.87 -0.41
C LYS A 56 7.24 -7.53 -0.28
N LYS A 57 6.39 -8.41 -0.79
CA LYS A 57 4.93 -8.25 -0.76
C LYS A 57 4.36 -8.71 0.57
N HIS A 58 3.51 -7.89 1.16
CA HIS A 58 2.76 -8.19 2.38
C HIS A 58 1.27 -7.98 2.15
N ILE A 59 0.44 -8.88 2.68
CA ILE A 59 -1.02 -8.79 2.55
C ILE A 59 -1.56 -8.04 3.77
N ILE A 60 -2.42 -7.04 3.54
CA ILE A 60 -3.12 -6.29 4.58
C ILE A 60 -4.54 -6.85 4.74
N ALA A 61 -5.21 -7.08 3.61
CA ALA A 61 -6.50 -7.74 3.57
C ALA A 61 -6.55 -8.75 2.42
N PRO A 62 -7.11 -9.94 2.65
CA PRO A 62 -7.06 -11.02 1.66
C PRO A 62 -7.97 -10.78 0.45
N SER A 63 -9.05 -10.00 0.61
CA SER A 63 -10.01 -9.73 -0.46
C SER A 63 -10.80 -8.45 -0.26
N GLY A 64 -11.11 -7.78 -1.37
CA GLY A 64 -11.97 -6.60 -1.41
C GLY A 64 -12.11 -6.03 -2.82
N THR A 65 -12.77 -4.87 -2.92
CA THR A 65 -12.95 -4.14 -4.18
C THR A 65 -12.68 -2.65 -3.97
N TRP A 66 -11.39 -2.30 -3.90
CA TRP A 66 -10.97 -0.93 -3.64
C TRP A 66 -10.58 -0.21 -4.93
N SER A 67 -11.57 0.36 -5.60
CA SER A 67 -11.38 1.06 -6.88
C SER A 67 -11.04 2.55 -6.74
N CYS A 68 -11.23 3.16 -5.57
CA CYS A 68 -11.00 4.59 -5.32
C CYS A 68 -9.63 4.87 -4.68
N SER A 69 -9.28 6.15 -4.53
CA SER A 69 -8.04 6.57 -3.85
C SER A 69 -8.00 6.15 -2.38
N ALA A 70 -6.80 5.92 -1.86
CA ALA A 70 -6.52 5.70 -0.45
C ALA A 70 -5.72 6.87 0.14
N ARG A 71 -5.55 6.88 1.46
CA ARG A 71 -4.63 7.76 2.19
C ARG A 71 -3.83 6.94 3.20
N VAL A 72 -2.56 7.31 3.36
CA VAL A 72 -1.78 6.93 4.53
C VAL A 72 -1.72 8.13 5.47
N ILE A 73 -2.23 7.99 6.69
CA ILE A 73 -2.33 9.06 7.68
C ILE A 73 -2.47 8.47 9.08
N ASP A 74 -1.85 9.11 10.07
CA ASP A 74 -2.05 8.84 11.49
C ASP A 74 -3.49 9.17 11.91
N MET A 75 -4.34 8.15 12.04
CA MET A 75 -5.77 8.32 12.30
C MET A 75 -6.09 8.33 13.80
N ASP A 76 -5.32 7.62 14.60
CA ASP A 76 -5.56 7.46 16.04
C ASP A 76 -4.63 8.33 16.93
N GLY A 77 -3.62 8.95 16.34
CA GLY A 77 -2.74 9.94 16.97
C GLY A 77 -1.53 9.33 17.68
N ASP A 78 -1.15 8.09 17.38
CA ASP A 78 0.00 7.43 18.01
C ASP A 78 1.29 7.47 17.19
N GLY A 79 1.23 8.09 16.01
CA GLY A 79 2.39 8.60 15.28
C GLY A 79 2.84 7.74 14.11
N ASP A 80 2.08 6.73 13.71
CA ASP A 80 2.35 5.94 12.50
C ASP A 80 1.25 6.05 11.43
N GLY A 81 1.55 5.53 10.24
CA GLY A 81 0.72 5.71 9.07
C GLY A 81 -0.32 4.61 8.90
N ASP A 82 -1.58 4.92 9.23
CA ASP A 82 -2.71 4.03 8.95
C ASP A 82 -3.21 4.12 7.52
N ILE A 83 -3.97 3.12 7.05
CA ILE A 83 -4.57 3.14 5.70
C ILE A 83 -6.07 3.41 5.77
N LEU A 84 -6.50 4.51 5.16
CA LEU A 84 -7.90 4.84 4.93
C LEU A 84 -8.28 4.63 3.46
N ILE A 85 -9.27 3.78 3.19
CA ILE A 85 -9.66 3.40 1.83
C ILE A 85 -11.15 3.10 1.73
N SER A 86 -11.76 3.36 0.57
CA SER A 86 -13.17 2.98 0.33
C SER A 86 -13.29 1.68 -0.44
N ASN A 87 -14.14 0.78 0.05
CA ASN A 87 -14.54 -0.46 -0.61
C ASN A 87 -15.91 -0.28 -1.27
N TRP A 88 -15.91 0.39 -2.42
CA TRP A 88 -17.12 0.95 -3.01
C TRP A 88 -17.97 -0.08 -3.76
N ILE A 89 -17.39 -0.84 -4.69
CA ILE A 89 -18.15 -1.56 -5.72
C ILE A 89 -19.13 -2.59 -5.13
N ASN A 90 -18.69 -3.39 -4.15
CA ASN A 90 -19.51 -4.49 -3.62
C ASN A 90 -19.92 -4.31 -2.16
N ASN A 91 -19.20 -3.49 -1.38
CA ASN A 91 -19.38 -3.43 0.07
C ASN A 91 -19.95 -2.11 0.57
N ASN A 92 -19.88 -1.02 -0.21
CA ASN A 92 -20.32 0.34 0.18
C ASN A 92 -19.78 0.80 1.56
N ARG A 93 -18.48 0.57 1.81
CA ARG A 93 -17.83 0.90 3.09
C ARG A 93 -16.65 1.84 2.93
N ILE A 94 -16.37 2.57 4.01
CA ILE A 94 -15.08 3.19 4.27
C ILE A 94 -14.39 2.30 5.29
N GLU A 95 -13.15 1.95 5.01
CA GLU A 95 -12.34 1.01 5.80
C GLU A 95 -11.08 1.74 6.27
N TRP A 96 -10.78 1.56 7.56
CA TRP A 96 -9.55 1.98 8.20
C TRP A 96 -8.81 0.72 8.63
N TYR A 97 -7.56 0.60 8.21
CA TYR A 97 -6.63 -0.41 8.67
C TYR A 97 -5.62 0.29 9.57
N GLU A 98 -5.73 0.02 10.87
CA GLU A 98 -4.78 0.47 11.89
C GLU A 98 -3.43 -0.20 11.62
N ASN A 99 -2.36 0.59 11.64
CA ASN A 99 -1.01 0.08 11.67
C ASN A 99 -0.61 -0.11 13.15
N PRO A 100 -0.12 -1.30 13.55
CA PRO A 100 0.09 -1.60 14.96
C PRO A 100 1.31 -0.90 15.58
N LEU A 101 2.04 -0.08 14.82
CA LEU A 101 3.15 0.69 15.36
C LEU A 101 2.67 1.71 16.43
N PRO A 102 3.60 2.38 17.12
CA PRO A 102 4.93 1.87 17.47
C PRO A 102 4.87 0.69 18.47
N LYS A 103 3.69 0.13 18.78
CA LYS A 103 3.49 -0.86 19.87
C LYS A 103 3.65 -2.31 19.43
N GLY A 104 3.43 -2.60 18.14
CA GLY A 104 3.51 -3.90 17.49
C GLY A 104 4.27 -3.82 16.17
N ASP A 105 4.06 -4.82 15.32
CA ASP A 105 4.77 -5.00 14.06
C ASP A 105 3.79 -5.36 12.92
N PRO A 106 3.67 -4.53 11.86
CA PRO A 106 2.73 -4.75 10.75
C PRO A 106 3.05 -5.99 9.90
N ILE A 107 4.23 -6.57 10.05
CA ILE A 107 4.69 -7.77 9.36
C ILE A 107 4.35 -9.03 10.16
N THR A 108 4.46 -8.98 11.50
CA THR A 108 4.30 -10.19 12.33
C THR A 108 3.00 -10.29 13.11
N ASP A 109 2.30 -9.18 13.35
CA ASP A 109 1.14 -9.13 14.26
C ASP A 109 -0.22 -9.31 13.55
N GLN A 110 -0.21 -9.84 12.31
CA GLN A 110 -1.39 -10.04 11.46
C GLN A 110 -2.38 -11.11 11.96
#